data_AF-A0A9W9CQ09-F1
#
_entry.id   AF-A0A9W9CQ09-F1
#
_cell.length_a   1.000
_cell.length_b   1.000
_cell.length_c   1.000
_cell.angle_alpha   90.00
_cell.angle_beta   90.00
_cell.angle_gamma   90.00
#
_symmetry.space_group_name_H-M   'P 1'
#
loop_
_entity.id
_entity.type
_entity.pdbx_description
1 polymer ?
#
loop_
_entity_poly.entity_id
_entity_poly.type
_entity_poly.pdbx_seq_one_letter_code
_entity_poly.pdbx_strand_id
1 'polypeptide(L)'
;MSEGRKDYQTISIEKRLQQQSKIPKEWILPKSYHGATNFMQVPSTCGILSDVECNITSNFDATALLEKLKSGEWSAEQVTTAFCKRAAIAHQLTNCLTEVFFDKAIERALELDRERQANPGRPLRPFHGLPISLKDSFQVSGYDTSTGLACFVNEPAEEDSGTAAMLLDLGAVLYCKTNLPQTIMTGDCDNNVFGRTLNPRNTALTVGGSTGGEGALLALRGSVLGVGTDIGGSIRVPSVCNGIYGFRPSVGIVPHGGVRDLTTPGTDGVRSTAGLMATSLRDINLFLKTTMQAKTWHYDSTVISVPWTNLAPKKRIRIGLVLDDEIFTPSPLVRRGLRKTAALLREIDSVEIISLTLPNVKEHYGDLIKYFALLGSENYLELFARTGEPEVPAVKAIGLLSITGTDLRGFFDLNVRRQAAARDYLRIFLDNNIDAILMPPAPHTAVPLDQWTTASYTGLWNYLDYPAVIIPWTQFASLTWLMMLAMLNTAPRMPIPDLKITKTLPYAFSWLATAMQMKH
;
A
#
# COMPACT_ATOMS: atom_id res chain seq x y z
N MET A 1 -6.38 6.63 -42.59
CA MET A 1 -6.73 5.21 -42.36
C MET A 1 -6.99 5.05 -40.87
N SER A 2 -8.24 5.20 -40.41
CA SER A 2 -8.62 5.13 -38.99
C SER A 2 -9.76 4.12 -38.79
N GLU A 3 -9.57 2.89 -39.25
CA GLU A 3 -10.47 1.81 -38.87
C GLU A 3 -10.30 1.51 -37.38
N GLY A 4 -11.39 1.68 -36.62
CA GLY A 4 -11.72 0.77 -35.52
C GLY A 4 -11.04 0.94 -34.15
N ARG A 5 -10.45 2.09 -33.78
CA ARG A 5 -10.05 2.27 -32.36
C ARG A 5 -11.31 2.40 -31.49
N LYS A 6 -11.52 1.41 -30.62
CA LYS A 6 -12.57 1.41 -29.60
C LYS A 6 -12.34 2.58 -28.63
N ASP A 7 -13.42 3.22 -28.21
CA ASP A 7 -13.38 4.20 -27.13
C ASP A 7 -13.11 3.53 -25.77
N TYR A 8 -12.75 4.34 -24.76
CA TYR A 8 -12.44 3.83 -23.42
C TYR A 8 -13.63 3.09 -22.76
N GLN A 9 -14.88 3.44 -23.09
CA GLN A 9 -16.07 2.82 -22.47
C GLN A 9 -16.23 1.39 -22.96
N THR A 10 -16.10 1.18 -24.26
CA THR A 10 -16.14 -0.14 -24.90
C THR A 10 -15.01 -1.01 -24.38
N ILE A 11 -13.77 -0.48 -24.35
CA ILE A 11 -12.60 -1.18 -23.80
C ILE A 11 -12.82 -1.58 -22.34
N SER A 12 -13.31 -0.64 -21.52
CA SER A 12 -13.59 -0.86 -20.09
C SER A 12 -14.64 -1.95 -19.86
N ILE A 13 -15.76 -1.92 -20.60
CA ILE A 13 -16.82 -2.94 -20.50
C ILE A 13 -16.26 -4.32 -20.86
N GLU A 14 -15.56 -4.44 -21.98
CA GLU A 14 -14.98 -5.71 -22.42
C GLU A 14 -13.97 -6.24 -21.41
N LYS A 15 -13.09 -5.36 -20.88
CA LYS A 15 -12.07 -5.75 -19.91
C LYS A 15 -12.67 -6.19 -18.58
N ARG A 16 -13.70 -5.51 -18.08
CA ARG A 16 -14.42 -5.91 -16.86
C ARG A 16 -15.17 -7.23 -17.05
N LEU A 17 -15.77 -7.46 -18.22
CA LEU A 17 -16.39 -8.75 -18.54
C LEU A 17 -15.34 -9.87 -18.58
N GLN A 18 -14.17 -9.63 -19.19
CA GLN A 18 -13.06 -10.56 -19.17
C GLN A 18 -12.63 -10.87 -17.74
N GLN A 19 -12.39 -9.84 -16.92
CA GLN A 19 -12.03 -9.97 -15.50
C GLN A 19 -13.05 -10.81 -14.72
N GLN A 20 -14.33 -10.50 -14.85
CA GLN A 20 -15.40 -11.24 -14.15
C GLN A 20 -15.48 -12.70 -14.60
N SER A 21 -15.24 -12.98 -15.90
CA SER A 21 -15.25 -14.34 -16.44
C SER A 21 -14.14 -15.23 -15.87
N LYS A 22 -13.10 -14.65 -15.27
CA LYS A 22 -11.99 -15.37 -14.63
C LYS A 22 -12.31 -15.85 -13.23
N ILE A 23 -13.47 -15.47 -12.66
CA ILE A 23 -13.93 -15.99 -11.37
C ILE A 23 -14.72 -17.29 -11.60
N PRO A 24 -14.27 -18.44 -11.05
CA PRO A 24 -15.00 -19.69 -11.13
C PRO A 24 -16.41 -19.58 -10.55
N LYS A 25 -17.37 -20.31 -11.15
CA LYS A 25 -18.80 -20.20 -10.80
C LYS A 25 -19.07 -20.57 -9.34
N GLU A 26 -18.33 -21.54 -8.83
CA GLU A 26 -18.36 -22.02 -7.45
C GLU A 26 -17.80 -21.00 -6.44
N TRP A 27 -17.07 -19.97 -6.90
CA TRP A 27 -16.50 -18.91 -6.04
C TRP A 27 -17.29 -17.60 -6.15
N ILE A 28 -18.44 -17.60 -6.83
CA ILE A 28 -19.31 -16.42 -6.94
C ILE A 28 -20.02 -16.20 -5.60
N LEU A 29 -19.95 -14.97 -5.08
CA LEU A 29 -20.59 -14.60 -3.83
C LEU A 29 -22.13 -14.61 -3.93
N PRO A 30 -22.82 -15.03 -2.85
CA PRO A 30 -24.26 -14.83 -2.74
C PRO A 30 -24.63 -13.34 -2.80
N LYS A 31 -25.72 -13.01 -3.50
CA LYS A 31 -26.23 -11.63 -3.62
C LYS A 31 -26.58 -10.97 -2.28
N SER A 32 -26.74 -11.74 -1.20
CA SER A 32 -27.03 -11.23 0.15
C SER A 32 -25.94 -10.31 0.71
N TYR A 33 -24.72 -10.36 0.16
CA TYR A 33 -23.63 -9.48 0.56
C TYR A 33 -23.59 -8.15 -0.20
N HIS A 34 -24.44 -7.97 -1.23
CA HIS A 34 -24.55 -6.70 -1.95
C HIS A 34 -25.12 -5.61 -1.02
N GLY A 35 -24.48 -4.44 -1.03
CA GLY A 35 -24.91 -3.29 -0.22
C GLY A 35 -24.38 -3.27 1.22
N ALA A 36 -23.64 -4.29 1.66
CA ALA A 36 -22.91 -4.20 2.92
C ALA A 36 -21.86 -3.08 2.86
N THR A 37 -21.64 -2.41 3.99
CA THR A 37 -20.68 -1.30 4.10
C THR A 37 -19.35 -1.72 4.75
N ASN A 38 -19.32 -2.90 5.37
CA ASN A 38 -18.15 -3.50 5.99
C ASN A 38 -18.07 -4.97 5.59
N PHE A 39 -16.92 -5.36 5.05
CA PHE A 39 -16.67 -6.66 4.43
C PHE A 39 -15.74 -7.56 5.25
N MET A 40 -15.24 -7.10 6.39
CA MET A 40 -14.15 -7.76 7.12
C MET A 40 -14.45 -9.22 7.51
N GLN A 41 -15.73 -9.54 7.76
CA GLN A 41 -16.15 -10.90 8.17
C GLN A 41 -16.62 -11.77 7.00
N VAL A 42 -16.89 -11.17 5.83
CA VAL A 42 -17.51 -11.88 4.69
C VAL A 42 -16.65 -13.04 4.20
N PRO A 43 -15.31 -12.92 4.05
CA PRO A 43 -14.48 -14.05 3.62
C PRO A 43 -14.65 -15.31 4.47
N SER A 44 -14.84 -15.16 5.78
CA SER A 44 -15.03 -16.28 6.71
C SER A 44 -16.48 -16.79 6.79
N THR A 45 -17.47 -15.97 6.43
CA THR A 45 -18.90 -16.32 6.63
C THR A 45 -19.67 -16.60 5.34
N CYS A 46 -19.08 -16.35 4.17
CA CYS A 46 -19.79 -16.48 2.89
C CYS A 46 -20.02 -17.93 2.42
N GLY A 47 -19.37 -18.92 3.03
CA GLY A 47 -19.53 -20.34 2.72
C GLY A 47 -18.76 -20.85 1.50
N ILE A 48 -17.93 -20.02 0.86
CA ILE A 48 -17.09 -20.43 -0.29
C ILE A 48 -15.80 -21.13 0.16
N LEU A 49 -15.23 -20.69 1.28
CA LEU A 49 -14.03 -21.29 1.87
C LEU A 49 -14.43 -22.42 2.82
N SER A 50 -13.74 -23.55 2.72
CA SER A 50 -13.77 -24.58 3.76
C SER A 50 -13.07 -24.10 5.04
N ASP A 51 -13.27 -24.80 6.16
CA ASP A 51 -12.62 -24.49 7.44
C ASP A 51 -11.08 -24.50 7.33
N VAL A 52 -10.53 -25.43 6.54
CA VAL A 52 -9.09 -25.52 6.29
C VAL A 52 -8.59 -24.30 5.50
N GLU A 53 -9.29 -23.91 4.43
CA GLU A 53 -8.91 -22.75 3.62
C GLU A 53 -9.05 -21.44 4.40
N CYS A 54 -10.08 -21.33 5.23
CA CYS A 54 -10.24 -20.25 6.20
C CYS A 54 -9.06 -20.21 7.19
N ASN A 55 -8.63 -21.35 7.71
CA ASN A 55 -7.49 -21.43 8.62
C ASN A 55 -6.19 -20.99 7.95
N ILE A 56 -5.88 -21.53 6.76
CA ILE A 56 -4.69 -21.21 5.96
C ILE A 56 -4.57 -19.69 5.77
N THR A 57 -5.66 -19.04 5.37
CA THR A 57 -5.62 -17.64 4.96
C THR A 57 -5.82 -16.64 6.12
N SER A 58 -6.45 -17.03 7.23
CA SER A 58 -6.72 -16.13 8.37
C SER A 58 -5.63 -16.12 9.44
N ASN A 59 -5.02 -17.27 9.74
CA ASN A 59 -4.25 -17.46 10.98
C ASN A 59 -2.73 -17.47 10.79
N PHE A 60 -2.24 -17.37 9.55
CA PHE A 60 -0.82 -17.49 9.23
C PHE A 60 -0.35 -16.27 8.45
N ASP A 61 0.82 -15.75 8.82
CA ASP A 61 1.56 -14.80 8.00
C ASP A 61 2.42 -15.55 6.96
N ALA A 62 3.07 -14.84 6.04
CA ALA A 62 3.83 -15.48 4.95
C ALA A 62 4.97 -16.35 5.50
N THR A 63 5.61 -15.90 6.58
CA THR A 63 6.70 -16.65 7.21
C THR A 63 6.20 -17.97 7.79
N ALA A 64 5.08 -17.96 8.51
CA ALA A 64 4.48 -19.18 9.06
C ALA A 64 3.93 -20.11 7.97
N LEU A 65 3.39 -19.56 6.87
CA LEU A 65 2.97 -20.37 5.71
C LEU A 65 4.14 -21.10 5.06
N LEU A 66 5.30 -20.44 4.92
CA LEU A 66 6.50 -21.09 4.40
C LEU A 66 7.00 -22.22 5.31
N GLU A 67 6.85 -22.10 6.64
CA GLU A 67 7.15 -23.19 7.57
C GLU A 67 6.22 -24.40 7.32
N LYS A 68 4.93 -24.15 7.09
CA LYS A 68 3.93 -25.19 6.78
C LYS A 68 4.20 -25.86 5.45
N LEU A 69 4.45 -25.08 4.39
CA LEU A 69 4.86 -25.57 3.07
C LEU A 69 6.13 -26.41 3.16
N LYS A 70 7.16 -25.92 3.86
CA LYS A 70 8.44 -26.63 4.06
C LYS A 70 8.26 -27.96 4.79
N SER A 71 7.41 -28.01 5.82
CA SER A 71 7.13 -29.24 6.55
C SER A 71 6.33 -30.26 5.73
N GLY A 72 5.59 -29.80 4.71
CA GLY A 72 4.68 -30.65 3.95
C GLY A 72 3.33 -30.87 4.63
N GLU A 73 3.03 -30.11 5.69
CA GLU A 73 1.69 -30.09 6.30
C GLU A 73 0.62 -29.65 5.29
N TRP A 74 0.97 -28.68 4.44
CA TRP A 74 0.18 -28.29 3.27
C TRP A 74 1.02 -28.31 2.01
N SER A 75 0.38 -28.66 0.89
CA SER A 75 0.96 -28.53 -0.44
C SER A 75 0.87 -27.08 -0.95
N ALA A 76 1.69 -26.74 -1.94
CA ALA A 76 1.61 -25.45 -2.61
C ALA A 76 0.24 -25.27 -3.27
N GLU A 77 -0.33 -26.33 -3.86
CA GLU A 77 -1.67 -26.32 -4.44
C GLU A 77 -2.76 -25.93 -3.41
N GLN A 78 -2.73 -26.55 -2.22
CA GLN A 78 -3.72 -26.27 -1.16
C GLN A 78 -3.65 -24.81 -0.71
N VAL A 79 -2.44 -24.29 -0.47
CA VAL A 79 -2.24 -22.90 -0.05
C VAL A 79 -2.68 -21.95 -1.16
N THR A 80 -2.24 -22.19 -2.39
CA THR A 80 -2.56 -21.33 -3.55
C THR A 80 -4.06 -21.30 -3.81
N THR A 81 -4.74 -22.44 -3.80
CA THR A 81 -6.19 -22.52 -4.01
C THR A 81 -6.96 -21.74 -2.95
N ALA A 82 -6.55 -21.84 -1.67
CA ALA A 82 -7.16 -21.09 -0.59
C ALA A 82 -7.06 -19.56 -0.80
N PHE A 83 -5.88 -19.08 -1.23
CA PHE A 83 -5.66 -17.67 -1.53
C PHE A 83 -6.40 -17.21 -2.80
N CYS A 84 -6.43 -18.01 -3.86
CA CYS A 84 -7.21 -17.72 -5.08
C CYS A 84 -8.71 -17.55 -4.75
N LYS A 85 -9.29 -18.48 -3.98
CA LYS A 85 -10.69 -18.37 -3.53
C LYS A 85 -10.94 -17.11 -2.71
N ARG A 86 -10.07 -16.81 -1.73
CA ARG A 86 -10.24 -15.62 -0.89
C ARG A 86 -10.03 -14.33 -1.66
N ALA A 87 -9.13 -14.30 -2.63
CA ALA A 87 -8.95 -13.17 -3.54
C ALA A 87 -10.16 -12.97 -4.46
N ALA A 88 -10.79 -14.04 -4.96
CA ALA A 88 -12.04 -13.96 -5.70
C ALA A 88 -13.17 -13.34 -4.86
N ILE A 89 -13.28 -13.72 -3.58
CA ILE A 89 -14.23 -13.11 -2.64
C ILE A 89 -13.91 -11.63 -2.44
N ALA A 90 -12.66 -11.29 -2.14
CA ALA A 90 -12.23 -9.91 -1.93
C ALA A 90 -12.51 -9.03 -3.16
N HIS A 91 -12.25 -9.55 -4.36
CA HIS A 91 -12.49 -8.86 -5.62
C HIS A 91 -13.97 -8.53 -5.82
N GLN A 92 -14.86 -9.50 -5.61
CA GLN A 92 -16.30 -9.27 -5.76
C GLN A 92 -16.86 -8.25 -4.75
N LEU A 93 -16.23 -8.11 -3.58
CA LEU A 93 -16.63 -7.14 -2.56
C LEU A 93 -16.07 -5.74 -2.80
N THR A 94 -14.82 -5.66 -3.29
CA THR A 94 -14.03 -4.42 -3.25
C THR A 94 -13.54 -3.96 -4.60
N ASN A 95 -13.66 -4.76 -5.66
CA ASN A 95 -13.08 -4.49 -6.98
C ASN A 95 -11.57 -4.21 -6.91
N CYS A 96 -10.81 -5.07 -6.22
CA CYS A 96 -9.38 -4.87 -5.93
C CYS A 96 -8.40 -5.51 -6.92
N LEU A 97 -8.87 -6.32 -7.88
CA LEU A 97 -8.03 -7.02 -8.85
C LEU A 97 -8.15 -6.35 -10.22
N THR A 98 -7.14 -6.50 -11.07
CA THR A 98 -7.12 -6.11 -12.49
C THR A 98 -7.08 -7.37 -13.35
N GLU A 99 -5.96 -8.10 -13.27
CA GLU A 99 -5.76 -9.39 -13.93
C GLU A 99 -5.93 -10.54 -12.93
N VAL A 100 -6.65 -11.57 -13.35
CA VAL A 100 -6.94 -12.77 -12.55
C VAL A 100 -6.47 -13.99 -13.31
N PHE A 101 -5.54 -14.74 -12.72
CA PHE A 101 -4.90 -15.90 -13.33
C PHE A 101 -4.72 -17.06 -12.34
N PHE A 102 -5.81 -17.36 -11.64
CA PHE A 102 -5.87 -18.40 -10.62
C PHE A 102 -5.59 -19.81 -11.19
N ASP A 103 -6.00 -20.07 -12.42
CA ASP A 103 -5.73 -21.32 -13.13
C ASP A 103 -4.22 -21.55 -13.31
N LYS A 104 -3.50 -20.53 -13.81
CA LYS A 104 -2.05 -20.57 -13.96
C LYS A 104 -1.30 -20.63 -12.64
N ALA A 105 -1.82 -19.94 -11.62
CA ALA A 105 -1.28 -20.04 -10.27
C ALA A 105 -1.37 -21.47 -9.71
N ILE A 106 -2.52 -22.12 -9.84
CA ILE A 106 -2.73 -23.50 -9.37
C ILE A 106 -1.88 -24.48 -10.17
N GLU A 107 -1.78 -24.30 -11.50
CA GLU A 107 -0.88 -25.09 -12.36
C GLU A 107 0.58 -25.00 -11.88
N ARG A 108 1.07 -23.77 -11.63
CA ARG A 108 2.41 -23.54 -11.09
C ARG A 108 2.61 -24.18 -9.72
N ALA A 109 1.61 -24.07 -8.84
CA ALA A 109 1.68 -24.68 -7.51
C ALA A 109 1.80 -26.21 -7.59
N LEU A 110 1.05 -26.86 -8.48
CA LEU A 110 1.15 -28.29 -8.76
C LEU A 110 2.53 -28.69 -9.30
N GLU A 111 3.12 -27.88 -10.18
CA GLU A 111 4.50 -28.11 -10.64
C GLU A 111 5.52 -28.07 -9.50
N LEU A 112 5.40 -27.07 -8.62
CA LEU A 112 6.28 -26.94 -7.44
C LEU A 112 6.17 -28.14 -6.50
N ASP A 113 4.95 -28.63 -6.27
CA ASP A 113 4.71 -29.84 -5.48
C ASP A 113 5.34 -31.08 -6.14
N ARG A 114 5.20 -31.24 -7.46
CA ARG A 114 5.84 -32.34 -8.22
C ARG A 114 7.37 -32.24 -8.21
N GLU A 115 7.92 -31.05 -8.39
CA GLU A 115 9.37 -30.80 -8.30
C GLU A 115 9.92 -31.23 -6.93
N ARG A 116 9.21 -30.86 -5.85
CA ARG A 116 9.57 -31.24 -4.48
C ARG A 116 9.51 -32.76 -4.28
N GLN A 117 8.45 -33.42 -4.74
CA GLN A 117 8.29 -34.87 -4.63
C GLN A 117 9.37 -35.62 -5.41
N ALA A 118 9.73 -35.14 -6.60
CA ALA A 118 10.80 -35.73 -7.41
C ALA A 118 12.20 -35.49 -6.81
N ASN A 119 12.37 -34.49 -5.95
CA ASN A 119 13.67 -34.07 -5.40
C ASN A 119 13.62 -33.87 -3.86
N PRO A 120 13.31 -34.90 -3.06
CA PRO A 120 13.04 -34.76 -1.63
C PRO A 120 14.22 -34.24 -0.78
N GLY A 121 15.45 -34.30 -1.31
CA GLY A 121 16.66 -33.77 -0.65
C GLY A 121 17.10 -32.38 -1.11
N ARG A 122 16.46 -31.79 -2.14
CA ARG A 122 16.85 -30.47 -2.66
C ARG A 122 16.31 -29.38 -1.73
N PRO A 123 17.13 -28.41 -1.30
CA PRO A 123 16.63 -27.27 -0.55
C PRO A 123 15.54 -26.52 -1.34
N LEU A 124 14.43 -26.23 -0.67
CA LEU A 124 13.37 -25.41 -1.26
C LEU A 124 13.85 -23.99 -1.49
N ARG A 125 13.30 -23.36 -2.52
CA ARG A 125 13.53 -21.95 -2.81
C ARG A 125 12.87 -21.07 -1.73
N PRO A 126 13.36 -19.85 -1.47
CA PRO A 126 12.92 -19.05 -0.32
C PRO A 126 11.42 -18.75 -0.25
N PHE A 127 10.74 -18.64 -1.40
CA PHE A 127 9.30 -18.41 -1.50
C PHE A 127 8.54 -19.61 -2.08
N HIS A 128 9.12 -20.81 -2.06
CA HIS A 128 8.54 -22.00 -2.68
C HIS A 128 7.07 -22.22 -2.30
N GLY A 129 6.18 -22.07 -3.28
CA GLY A 129 4.74 -22.31 -3.16
C GLY A 129 3.94 -21.19 -2.50
N LEU A 130 4.56 -20.06 -2.14
CA LEU A 130 3.90 -18.94 -1.49
C LEU A 130 3.17 -18.05 -2.53
N PRO A 131 1.85 -17.83 -2.39
CA PRO A 131 1.12 -16.89 -3.25
C PRO A 131 1.51 -15.44 -2.94
N ILE A 132 1.87 -14.66 -3.95
CA ILE A 132 2.23 -13.24 -3.82
C ILE A 132 1.48 -12.42 -4.88
N SER A 133 0.84 -11.33 -4.45
CA SER A 133 0.11 -10.40 -5.32
C SER A 133 1.00 -9.24 -5.77
N LEU A 134 0.73 -8.71 -6.98
CA LEU A 134 1.46 -7.57 -7.53
C LEU A 134 0.51 -6.45 -7.94
N LYS A 135 0.90 -5.20 -7.71
CA LYS A 135 0.23 -4.03 -8.29
C LYS A 135 0.18 -4.12 -9.82
N ASP A 136 -0.87 -3.59 -10.45
CA ASP A 136 -1.05 -3.67 -11.90
C ASP A 136 0.10 -3.10 -12.73
N SER A 137 0.90 -2.17 -12.19
CA SER A 137 2.05 -1.58 -12.88
C SER A 137 3.21 -2.55 -13.12
N PHE A 138 3.26 -3.70 -12.41
CA PHE A 138 4.28 -4.72 -12.64
C PHE A 138 3.90 -5.57 -13.87
N GLN A 139 4.85 -5.71 -14.81
CA GLN A 139 4.69 -6.62 -15.93
C GLN A 139 4.75 -8.08 -15.45
N VAL A 140 3.80 -8.87 -15.95
CA VAL A 140 3.72 -10.32 -15.81
C VAL A 140 3.43 -10.87 -17.20
N SER A 141 4.29 -11.73 -17.71
CA SER A 141 4.23 -12.23 -19.08
C SER A 141 2.86 -12.86 -19.39
N GLY A 142 2.27 -12.47 -20.53
CA GLY A 142 0.97 -12.94 -20.99
C GLY A 142 -0.25 -12.20 -20.40
N TYR A 143 -0.04 -11.21 -19.52
CA TYR A 143 -1.11 -10.42 -18.90
C TYR A 143 -0.94 -8.93 -19.17
N ASP A 144 -2.07 -8.24 -19.30
CA ASP A 144 -2.06 -6.79 -19.50
C ASP A 144 -1.42 -6.05 -18.33
N THR A 145 -0.80 -4.92 -18.65
CA THR A 145 -0.35 -3.93 -17.66
C THR A 145 -0.96 -2.59 -18.01
N SER A 146 -2.27 -2.49 -17.81
CA SER A 146 -3.04 -1.32 -18.24
C SER A 146 -2.71 -0.07 -17.44
N THR A 147 -2.24 -0.24 -16.21
CA THR A 147 -1.87 0.84 -15.31
C THR A 147 -3.00 1.86 -15.14
N GLY A 148 -4.24 1.36 -15.12
CA GLY A 148 -5.45 2.15 -14.97
C GLY A 148 -5.83 3.02 -16.18
N LEU A 149 -5.24 2.80 -17.36
CA LEU A 149 -5.53 3.55 -18.58
C LEU A 149 -6.03 2.63 -19.70
N ALA A 150 -7.09 3.05 -20.39
CA ALA A 150 -7.71 2.23 -21.43
C ALA A 150 -6.79 2.01 -22.64
N CYS A 151 -5.88 2.95 -22.90
CA CYS A 151 -4.94 2.88 -24.02
C CYS A 151 -3.85 1.80 -23.88
N PHE A 152 -3.78 1.10 -22.74
CA PHE A 152 -2.85 0.00 -22.48
C PHE A 152 -3.56 -1.34 -22.20
N VAL A 153 -4.87 -1.41 -22.47
CA VAL A 153 -5.66 -2.64 -22.36
C VAL A 153 -5.51 -3.46 -23.64
N ASN A 154 -5.50 -4.79 -23.52
CA ASN A 154 -5.19 -5.74 -24.59
C ASN A 154 -3.77 -5.58 -25.16
N GLU A 155 -2.84 -5.16 -24.30
CA GLU A 155 -1.40 -5.10 -24.55
C GLU A 155 -0.69 -6.00 -23.52
N PRO A 156 -0.79 -7.33 -23.65
CA PRO A 156 -0.17 -8.24 -22.70
C PRO A 156 1.35 -8.07 -22.72
N ALA A 157 1.97 -8.13 -21.53
CA ALA A 157 3.42 -8.04 -21.43
C ALA A 157 4.08 -9.26 -22.09
N GLU A 158 5.18 -9.02 -22.81
CA GLU A 158 5.99 -10.10 -23.41
C GLU A 158 6.96 -10.72 -22.40
N GLU A 159 7.37 -9.95 -21.39
CA GLU A 159 8.34 -10.34 -20.38
C GLU A 159 7.84 -9.95 -18.98
N ASP A 160 8.39 -10.62 -17.97
CA ASP A 160 8.17 -10.28 -16.57
C ASP A 160 9.00 -9.05 -16.17
N SER A 161 8.43 -8.18 -15.33
CA SER A 161 9.21 -7.15 -14.65
C SER A 161 10.27 -7.78 -13.74
N GLY A 162 11.35 -7.05 -13.43
CA GLY A 162 12.46 -7.58 -12.65
C GLY A 162 12.04 -8.13 -11.27
N THR A 163 11.06 -7.50 -10.61
CA THR A 163 10.48 -8.06 -9.38
C THR A 163 9.69 -9.35 -9.65
N ALA A 164 8.84 -9.38 -10.68
CA ALA A 164 8.04 -10.57 -10.99
C ALA A 164 8.93 -11.77 -11.33
N ALA A 165 9.93 -11.58 -12.20
CA ALA A 165 10.91 -12.60 -12.56
C ALA A 165 11.67 -13.13 -11.33
N MET A 166 12.16 -12.23 -10.46
CA MET A 166 12.83 -12.60 -9.22
C MET A 166 11.94 -13.44 -8.32
N LEU A 167 10.67 -13.06 -8.14
CA LEU A 167 9.74 -13.80 -7.27
C LEU A 167 9.47 -15.21 -7.81
N LEU A 168 9.26 -15.36 -9.12
CA LEU A 168 9.04 -16.65 -9.76
C LEU A 168 10.27 -17.58 -9.63
N ASP A 169 11.47 -17.03 -9.80
CA ASP A 169 12.74 -17.76 -9.62
C ASP A 169 12.94 -18.21 -8.17
N LEU A 170 12.56 -17.35 -7.21
CA LEU A 170 12.55 -17.66 -5.78
C LEU A 170 11.42 -18.63 -5.38
N GLY A 171 10.60 -19.09 -6.34
CA GLY A 171 9.60 -20.13 -6.17
C GLY A 171 8.22 -19.64 -5.72
N ALA A 172 7.99 -18.33 -5.75
CA ALA A 172 6.67 -17.78 -5.46
C ALA A 172 5.66 -18.16 -6.55
N VAL A 173 4.38 -18.07 -6.20
CA VAL A 173 3.25 -18.25 -7.11
C VAL A 173 2.54 -16.91 -7.29
N LEU A 174 2.66 -16.31 -8.46
CA LEU A 174 1.89 -15.11 -8.81
C LEU A 174 0.50 -15.56 -9.27
N TYR A 175 -0.55 -14.87 -8.81
CA TYR A 175 -1.94 -15.33 -9.02
C TYR A 175 -2.95 -14.24 -9.40
N CYS A 176 -2.60 -12.98 -9.16
CA CYS A 176 -3.38 -11.84 -9.61
C CYS A 176 -2.52 -10.59 -9.69
N LYS A 177 -3.05 -9.59 -10.41
CA LYS A 177 -2.63 -8.20 -10.33
C LYS A 177 -3.71 -7.35 -9.66
N THR A 178 -3.31 -6.29 -8.95
CA THR A 178 -4.21 -5.48 -8.13
C THR A 178 -4.39 -4.05 -8.63
N ASN A 179 -5.60 -3.53 -8.41
CA ASN A 179 -6.07 -2.27 -8.95
C ASN A 179 -5.32 -1.04 -8.40
N LEU A 180 -5.29 0.01 -9.22
CA LEU A 180 -4.60 1.26 -8.97
C LEU A 180 -5.38 2.43 -9.59
N PRO A 181 -5.23 3.69 -9.14
CA PRO A 181 -5.94 4.83 -9.72
C PRO A 181 -5.42 5.24 -11.10
N GLN A 182 -6.26 5.92 -11.87
CA GLN A 182 -5.86 6.61 -13.09
C GLN A 182 -4.66 7.51 -12.79
N THR A 183 -3.65 7.51 -13.67
CA THR A 183 -2.35 8.21 -13.53
C THR A 183 -1.37 7.66 -12.49
N ILE A 184 -1.78 6.77 -11.58
CA ILE A 184 -0.98 6.33 -10.40
C ILE A 184 -0.67 7.47 -9.41
N MET A 185 -1.09 8.71 -9.66
CA MET A 185 -0.71 9.91 -8.90
C MET A 185 -1.79 10.44 -7.96
N THR A 186 -2.65 9.56 -7.42
CA THR A 186 -3.68 9.94 -6.44
C THR A 186 -3.58 9.10 -5.18
N GLY A 187 -4.01 9.69 -4.05
CA GLY A 187 -4.19 8.99 -2.77
C GLY A 187 -5.49 8.18 -2.69
N ASP A 188 -6.10 7.87 -3.84
CA ASP A 188 -7.32 7.07 -3.96
C ASP A 188 -7.10 5.90 -4.95
N CYS A 189 -8.12 5.10 -5.24
CA CYS A 189 -8.00 3.95 -6.14
C CYS A 189 -9.23 3.85 -7.06
N ASP A 190 -9.26 4.71 -8.08
CA ASP A 190 -10.31 4.75 -9.09
C ASP A 190 -9.74 5.05 -10.48
N ASN A 191 -10.26 4.37 -11.49
CA ASN A 191 -9.88 4.53 -12.89
C ASN A 191 -11.03 4.12 -13.82
N ASN A 192 -11.01 4.55 -15.09
CA ASN A 192 -12.14 4.22 -15.97
C ASN A 192 -12.10 2.77 -16.48
N VAL A 193 -10.95 2.08 -16.44
CA VAL A 193 -10.83 0.69 -16.93
C VAL A 193 -11.54 -0.30 -16.01
N PHE A 194 -11.19 -0.35 -14.73
CA PHE A 194 -11.72 -1.29 -13.75
C PHE A 194 -12.73 -0.65 -12.80
N GLY A 195 -12.72 0.68 -12.67
CA GLY A 195 -13.53 1.39 -11.69
C GLY A 195 -12.88 1.45 -10.31
N ARG A 196 -13.70 1.84 -9.32
CA ARG A 196 -13.25 2.14 -7.97
C ARG A 196 -13.01 0.88 -7.15
N THR A 197 -11.89 0.87 -6.43
CA THR A 197 -11.68 -0.08 -5.33
C THR A 197 -12.23 0.47 -4.03
N LEU A 198 -13.02 -0.33 -3.31
CA LEU A 198 -13.66 0.06 -2.06
C LEU A 198 -12.83 -0.35 -0.84
N ASN A 199 -12.82 0.50 0.20
CA ASN A 199 -12.21 0.16 1.48
C ASN A 199 -13.03 -0.96 2.17
N PRO A 200 -12.41 -2.10 2.54
CA PRO A 200 -13.14 -3.23 3.11
C PRO A 200 -13.81 -2.95 4.47
N ARG A 201 -13.38 -1.92 5.20
CA ARG A 201 -13.93 -1.59 6.52
C ARG A 201 -15.10 -0.61 6.45
N ASN A 202 -15.10 0.24 5.43
CA ASN A 202 -16.14 1.23 5.21
C ASN A 202 -16.12 1.69 3.75
N THR A 203 -17.11 1.28 2.96
CA THR A 203 -17.22 1.60 1.52
C THR A 203 -17.35 3.08 1.20
N ALA A 204 -17.65 3.93 2.19
CA ALA A 204 -17.69 5.38 2.04
C ALA A 204 -16.31 6.06 2.17
N LEU A 205 -15.27 5.32 2.53
CA LEU A 205 -13.91 5.82 2.70
C LEU A 205 -12.99 5.31 1.58
N THR A 206 -11.96 6.09 1.27
CA THR A 206 -10.94 5.65 0.33
C THR A 206 -10.18 4.43 0.86
N VAL A 207 -9.81 3.54 -0.05
CA VAL A 207 -8.85 2.46 0.19
C VAL A 207 -7.41 2.99 0.22
N GLY A 208 -7.19 4.27 -0.09
CA GLY A 208 -5.88 4.85 -0.29
C GLY A 208 -5.31 4.51 -1.67
N GLY A 209 -4.22 5.17 -2.03
CA GLY A 209 -3.62 5.03 -3.34
C GLY A 209 -2.13 5.36 -3.36
N SER A 210 -1.41 4.99 -4.41
CA SER A 210 -1.94 4.34 -5.62
C SER A 210 -1.90 2.80 -5.61
N THR A 211 -1.43 2.16 -4.53
CA THR A 211 -1.47 0.68 -4.40
C THR A 211 -2.71 0.24 -3.62
N GLY A 212 -3.88 0.76 -4.00
CA GLY A 212 -5.14 0.56 -3.27
C GLY A 212 -5.69 -0.86 -3.36
N GLY A 213 -5.55 -1.51 -4.52
CA GLY A 213 -5.95 -2.91 -4.71
C GLY A 213 -5.25 -3.87 -3.75
N GLU A 214 -3.92 -3.79 -3.60
CA GLU A 214 -3.19 -4.53 -2.56
C GLU A 214 -3.74 -4.22 -1.16
N GLY A 215 -3.99 -2.94 -0.87
CA GLY A 215 -4.55 -2.51 0.41
C GLY A 215 -5.83 -3.26 0.79
N ALA A 216 -6.82 -3.29 -0.11
CA ALA A 216 -8.06 -4.02 0.09
C ALA A 216 -7.85 -5.54 0.14
N LEU A 217 -7.02 -6.09 -0.76
CA LEU A 217 -6.78 -7.53 -0.85
C LEU A 217 -6.13 -8.09 0.42
N LEU A 218 -5.10 -7.41 0.94
CA LEU A 218 -4.42 -7.81 2.18
C LEU A 218 -5.31 -7.61 3.41
N ALA A 219 -6.12 -6.54 3.47
CA ALA A 219 -7.05 -6.33 4.58
C ALA A 219 -8.11 -7.43 4.68
N LEU A 220 -8.57 -7.96 3.54
CA LEU A 220 -9.47 -9.11 3.48
C LEU A 220 -8.74 -10.45 3.49
N ARG A 221 -7.43 -10.47 3.72
CA ARG A 221 -6.60 -11.68 3.81
C ARG A 221 -6.62 -12.53 2.52
N GLY A 222 -7.00 -11.93 1.39
CA GLY A 222 -6.89 -12.53 0.05
C GLY A 222 -5.46 -12.55 -0.47
N SER A 223 -4.57 -11.86 0.23
CA SER A 223 -3.11 -11.95 0.17
C SER A 223 -2.55 -11.77 1.59
N VAL A 224 -1.35 -12.28 1.86
CA VAL A 224 -0.59 -11.98 3.09
C VAL A 224 0.65 -11.12 2.84
N LEU A 225 1.10 -11.08 1.58
CA LEU A 225 2.30 -10.40 1.13
C LEU A 225 2.11 -9.99 -0.34
N GLY A 226 2.32 -8.72 -0.63
CA GLY A 226 2.21 -8.18 -1.97
C GLY A 226 3.21 -7.06 -2.23
N VAL A 227 3.37 -6.71 -3.51
CA VAL A 227 4.33 -5.69 -3.95
C VAL A 227 3.61 -4.51 -4.60
N GLY A 228 3.90 -3.33 -4.09
CA GLY A 228 3.44 -2.05 -4.61
C GLY A 228 4.58 -1.17 -5.10
N THR A 229 4.22 0.05 -5.50
CA THR A 229 5.19 1.11 -5.83
C THR A 229 4.91 2.35 -5.00
N ASP A 230 5.94 3.13 -4.66
CA ASP A 230 5.84 4.33 -3.82
C ASP A 230 6.77 5.45 -4.30
N ILE A 231 6.20 6.51 -4.88
CA ILE A 231 6.92 7.74 -5.27
C ILE A 231 6.50 8.97 -4.43
N GLY A 232 5.35 8.91 -3.77
CA GLY A 232 4.85 9.95 -2.87
C GLY A 232 4.13 9.42 -1.62
N GLY A 233 4.09 8.12 -1.40
CA GLY A 233 3.26 7.48 -0.37
C GLY A 233 2.43 6.29 -0.85
N SER A 234 2.56 5.88 -2.10
CA SER A 234 1.65 4.91 -2.73
C SER A 234 1.65 3.49 -2.15
N ILE A 235 2.59 3.14 -1.27
CA ILE A 235 2.52 1.94 -0.41
C ILE A 235 1.97 2.31 0.97
N ARG A 236 2.42 3.44 1.50
CA ARG A 236 2.18 3.85 2.88
C ARG A 236 0.74 4.36 3.09
N VAL A 237 0.20 5.16 2.17
CA VAL A 237 -1.19 5.66 2.19
C VAL A 237 -2.21 4.50 2.22
N PRO A 238 -2.20 3.54 1.28
CA PRO A 238 -3.13 2.41 1.36
C PRO A 238 -2.88 1.54 2.60
N SER A 239 -1.65 1.45 3.09
CA SER A 239 -1.37 0.74 4.36
C SER A 239 -2.05 1.38 5.57
N VAL A 240 -2.05 2.72 5.64
CA VAL A 240 -2.79 3.50 6.65
C VAL A 240 -4.29 3.29 6.52
N CYS A 241 -4.84 3.38 5.30
CA CYS A 241 -6.28 3.28 5.07
C CYS A 241 -6.87 1.90 5.39
N ASN A 242 -6.06 0.84 5.26
CA ASN A 242 -6.50 -0.55 5.41
C ASN A 242 -6.06 -1.20 6.73
N GLY A 243 -5.11 -0.59 7.43
CA GLY A 243 -4.60 -1.08 8.71
C GLY A 243 -3.66 -2.28 8.53
N ILE A 244 -2.75 -2.19 7.56
CA ILE A 244 -1.74 -3.22 7.24
C ILE A 244 -0.33 -2.62 7.30
N TYR A 245 0.69 -3.46 7.20
CA TYR A 245 2.08 -3.02 7.14
C TYR A 245 2.43 -2.61 5.70
N GLY A 246 3.18 -1.52 5.56
CA GLY A 246 3.70 -1.06 4.28
C GLY A 246 5.11 -0.54 4.43
N PHE A 247 6.04 -1.03 3.63
CA PHE A 247 7.45 -0.63 3.64
C PHE A 247 7.86 -0.07 2.29
N ARG A 248 8.24 1.21 2.29
CA ARG A 248 9.00 1.83 1.21
C ARG A 248 10.49 1.63 1.51
N PRO A 249 11.24 0.79 0.77
CA PRO A 249 12.70 0.77 0.87
C PRO A 249 13.32 2.01 0.22
N SER A 250 14.62 2.23 0.43
CA SER A 250 15.37 3.17 -0.43
C SER A 250 15.34 2.69 -1.89
N VAL A 251 15.43 3.63 -2.81
CA VAL A 251 15.44 3.33 -4.25
C VAL A 251 16.59 2.38 -4.58
N GLY A 252 16.30 1.40 -5.44
CA GLY A 252 17.29 0.44 -5.93
C GLY A 252 17.53 -0.76 -5.02
N ILE A 253 16.86 -0.91 -3.87
CA ILE A 253 16.98 -2.13 -3.05
C ILE A 253 16.18 -3.30 -3.62
N VAL A 254 14.97 -3.04 -4.13
CA VAL A 254 14.10 -4.03 -4.77
C VAL A 254 14.09 -3.76 -6.28
N PRO A 255 14.25 -4.78 -7.15
CA PRO A 255 14.18 -4.60 -8.60
C PRO A 255 12.92 -3.83 -9.05
N HIS A 256 13.09 -2.76 -9.81
CA HIS A 256 12.01 -1.91 -10.31
C HIS A 256 11.91 -1.92 -11.85
N GLY A 257 12.93 -2.43 -12.55
CA GLY A 257 12.94 -2.56 -14.00
C GLY A 257 11.72 -3.32 -14.53
N GLY A 258 11.21 -2.88 -15.70
CA GLY A 258 10.03 -3.46 -16.34
C GLY A 258 8.69 -3.07 -15.72
N VAL A 259 8.66 -2.20 -14.70
CA VAL A 259 7.41 -1.56 -14.25
C VAL A 259 6.97 -0.53 -15.30
N ARG A 260 5.67 -0.54 -15.67
CA ARG A 260 5.11 0.51 -16.54
C ARG A 260 4.90 1.78 -15.74
N ASP A 261 5.82 2.72 -15.89
CA ASP A 261 5.71 4.06 -15.31
C ASP A 261 4.88 4.99 -16.22
N LEU A 262 4.13 5.90 -15.62
CA LEU A 262 3.38 6.95 -16.32
C LEU A 262 4.04 8.32 -16.22
N THR A 263 5.12 8.44 -15.46
CA THR A 263 6.01 9.59 -15.52
C THR A 263 6.69 9.66 -16.89
N THR A 264 7.08 10.86 -17.29
CA THR A 264 7.75 11.07 -18.59
C THR A 264 9.03 10.22 -18.66
N PRO A 265 9.18 9.37 -19.70
CA PRO A 265 10.39 8.58 -19.90
C PRO A 265 11.66 9.44 -19.96
N GLY A 266 12.77 8.90 -19.45
CA GLY A 266 14.08 9.57 -19.50
C GLY A 266 14.27 10.68 -18.46
N THR A 267 13.30 10.90 -17.56
CA THR A 267 13.47 11.81 -16.43
C THR A 267 14.19 11.11 -15.27
N ASP A 268 15.11 11.84 -14.62
CA ASP A 268 15.75 11.43 -13.36
C ASP A 268 15.31 12.42 -12.25
N GLY A 269 15.50 12.10 -10.97
CA GLY A 269 15.08 12.99 -9.86
C GLY A 269 14.56 12.23 -8.65
N VAL A 270 13.31 12.50 -8.25
CA VAL A 270 12.63 11.70 -7.21
C VAL A 270 12.13 10.42 -7.85
N ARG A 271 12.80 9.29 -7.57
CA ARG A 271 12.49 8.00 -8.17
C ARG A 271 11.46 7.22 -7.36
N SER A 272 10.59 6.51 -8.06
CA SER A 272 9.72 5.48 -7.49
C SER A 272 10.55 4.29 -7.01
N THR A 273 10.02 3.54 -6.06
CA THR A 273 10.60 2.26 -5.63
C THR A 273 9.53 1.19 -5.62
N ALA A 274 9.92 -0.05 -5.93
CA ALA A 274 9.14 -1.22 -5.56
C ALA A 274 9.26 -1.40 -4.03
N GLY A 275 8.18 -1.79 -3.38
CA GLY A 275 8.16 -2.00 -1.94
C GLY A 275 7.03 -2.91 -1.53
N LEU A 276 6.93 -3.14 -0.22
CA LEU A 276 6.24 -4.30 0.32
C LEU A 276 4.99 -3.91 1.08
N MET A 277 3.94 -4.69 0.94
CA MET A 277 2.75 -4.62 1.77
C MET A 277 2.51 -6.00 2.37
N ALA A 278 2.26 -6.06 3.68
CA ALA A 278 2.13 -7.32 4.39
C ALA A 278 1.16 -7.24 5.57
N THR A 279 0.78 -8.40 6.08
CA THR A 279 -0.06 -8.52 7.27
C THR A 279 0.74 -8.61 8.58
N SER A 280 2.07 -8.73 8.48
CA SER A 280 2.97 -8.79 9.62
C SER A 280 4.29 -8.08 9.34
N LEU A 281 4.98 -7.62 10.39
CA LEU A 281 6.33 -7.06 10.25
C LEU A 281 7.38 -8.12 9.88
N ARG A 282 7.19 -9.37 10.32
CA ARG A 282 8.15 -10.45 10.01
C ARG A 282 8.18 -10.77 8.51
N ASP A 283 7.06 -10.59 7.81
CA ASP A 283 6.99 -10.80 6.36
C ASP A 283 7.70 -9.70 5.58
N ILE A 284 7.64 -8.45 6.07
CA ILE A 284 8.46 -7.35 5.52
C ILE A 284 9.94 -7.71 5.63
N ASN A 285 10.38 -8.19 6.79
CA ASN A 285 11.76 -8.62 7.01
C ASN A 285 12.14 -9.84 6.15
N LEU A 286 11.27 -10.86 6.08
CA LEU A 286 11.48 -12.05 5.25
C LEU A 286 11.74 -11.65 3.80
N PHE A 287 10.90 -10.80 3.22
CA PHE A 287 11.03 -10.44 1.82
C PHE A 287 12.23 -9.55 1.56
N LEU A 288 12.47 -8.55 2.40
CA LEU A 288 13.63 -7.67 2.23
C LEU A 288 14.94 -8.45 2.35
N LYS A 289 15.05 -9.34 3.34
CA LYS A 289 16.19 -10.24 3.50
C LYS A 289 16.38 -11.14 2.28
N THR A 290 15.31 -11.77 1.81
CA THR A 290 15.36 -12.66 0.65
C THR A 290 15.80 -11.90 -0.60
N THR A 291 15.22 -10.72 -0.84
CA THR A 291 15.56 -9.86 -1.99
C THR A 291 17.02 -9.43 -1.96
N MET A 292 17.52 -8.94 -0.83
CA MET A 292 18.92 -8.52 -0.69
C MET A 292 19.92 -9.70 -0.82
N GLN A 293 19.43 -10.95 -0.73
CA GLN A 293 20.21 -12.16 -0.96
C GLN A 293 20.05 -12.72 -2.39
N ALA A 294 19.09 -12.22 -3.18
CA ALA A 294 18.64 -12.81 -4.44
C ALA A 294 19.46 -12.43 -5.69
N LYS A 295 20.72 -12.03 -5.57
CA LYS A 295 21.57 -11.58 -6.70
C LYS A 295 20.82 -10.66 -7.69
N THR A 296 20.16 -9.64 -7.14
CA THR A 296 19.15 -8.81 -7.79
C THR A 296 19.60 -8.14 -9.09
N TRP A 297 20.90 -7.94 -9.27
CA TRP A 297 21.50 -7.42 -10.51
C TRP A 297 21.30 -8.33 -11.74
N HIS A 298 20.84 -9.57 -11.57
CA HIS A 298 20.42 -10.43 -12.69
C HIS A 298 19.05 -10.04 -13.27
N TYR A 299 18.24 -9.28 -12.52
CA TYR A 299 16.88 -8.92 -12.91
C TYR A 299 16.73 -7.44 -13.27
N ASP A 300 17.60 -6.58 -12.73
CA ASP A 300 17.52 -5.13 -12.93
C ASP A 300 18.90 -4.49 -12.78
N SER A 301 19.34 -3.78 -13.82
CA SER A 301 20.63 -3.10 -13.89
C SER A 301 20.73 -1.88 -12.97
N THR A 302 19.60 -1.38 -12.47
CA THR A 302 19.53 -0.19 -11.61
C THR A 302 19.57 -0.50 -10.11
N VAL A 303 19.62 -1.79 -9.75
CA VAL A 303 19.65 -2.22 -8.35
C VAL A 303 21.00 -1.92 -7.70
N ILE A 304 20.92 -1.41 -6.48
CA ILE A 304 22.07 -1.21 -5.59
C ILE A 304 22.23 -2.48 -4.77
N SER A 305 23.31 -3.22 -5.05
CA SER A 305 23.64 -4.43 -4.28
C SER A 305 24.19 -4.06 -2.91
N VAL A 306 23.35 -4.20 -1.88
CA VAL A 306 23.75 -4.06 -0.47
C VAL A 306 23.58 -5.40 0.23
N PRO A 307 24.62 -5.96 0.85
CA PRO A 307 24.50 -7.25 1.53
C PRO A 307 23.60 -7.14 2.77
N TRP A 308 22.79 -8.16 3.01
CA TRP A 308 22.04 -8.27 4.26
C TRP A 308 22.99 -8.57 5.43
N THR A 309 23.17 -7.62 6.34
CA THR A 309 24.21 -7.69 7.38
C THR A 309 23.77 -8.28 8.72
N ASN A 310 22.55 -8.86 8.83
CA ASN A 310 21.99 -9.43 10.08
C ASN A 310 22.34 -8.58 11.32
N LEU A 311 22.22 -7.25 11.22
CA LEU A 311 22.65 -6.35 12.27
C LEU A 311 21.90 -6.69 13.57
N ALA A 312 22.66 -6.90 14.64
CA ALA A 312 22.08 -7.05 15.96
C ALA A 312 21.37 -5.74 16.34
N PRO A 313 20.16 -5.80 16.94
CA PRO A 313 19.51 -4.61 17.47
C PRO A 313 20.46 -3.84 18.40
N LYS A 314 20.52 -2.52 18.26
CA LYS A 314 21.30 -1.68 19.19
C LYS A 314 20.75 -1.87 20.61
N LYS A 315 21.65 -1.98 21.59
CA LYS A 315 21.28 -2.07 23.02
C LYS A 315 20.50 -0.85 23.50
N ARG A 316 20.69 0.30 22.86
CA ARG A 316 19.96 1.54 23.13
C ARG A 316 19.59 2.18 21.80
N ILE A 317 18.32 2.56 21.65
CA ILE A 317 17.76 3.15 20.43
C ILE A 317 17.28 4.56 20.74
N ARG A 318 17.64 5.53 19.90
CA ARG A 318 17.22 6.93 20.04
C ARG A 318 16.26 7.27 18.91
N ILE A 319 15.02 7.59 19.24
CA ILE A 319 13.94 7.81 18.28
C ILE A 319 13.54 9.28 18.31
N GLY A 320 13.69 9.95 17.17
CA GLY A 320 13.17 11.28 16.94
C GLY A 320 11.65 11.29 16.86
N LEU A 321 10.96 12.03 17.72
CA LEU A 321 9.51 12.19 17.71
C LEU A 321 9.13 13.50 17.03
N VAL A 322 8.48 13.38 15.88
CA VAL A 322 7.91 14.51 15.12
C VAL A 322 6.39 14.45 15.27
N LEU A 323 5.77 15.53 15.72
CA LEU A 323 4.33 15.54 16.02
C LEU A 323 3.47 15.91 14.82
N ASP A 324 4.00 16.71 13.90
CA ASP A 324 3.37 17.14 12.66
C ASP A 324 4.44 17.58 11.64
N ASP A 325 4.01 17.81 10.39
CA ASP A 325 4.86 18.21 9.27
C ASP A 325 4.94 19.74 9.07
N GLU A 326 4.44 20.52 10.03
CA GLU A 326 4.27 21.99 9.97
C GLU A 326 3.38 22.53 8.83
N ILE A 327 2.81 21.66 7.99
CA ILE A 327 1.89 22.04 6.91
C ILE A 327 0.44 21.75 7.32
N PHE A 328 0.18 20.54 7.83
CA PHE A 328 -1.14 20.10 8.25
C PHE A 328 -1.10 19.54 9.66
N THR A 329 -1.91 20.10 10.55
CA THR A 329 -2.05 19.57 11.91
C THR A 329 -2.78 18.20 11.90
N PRO A 330 -2.22 17.13 12.50
CA PRO A 330 -2.92 15.86 12.56
C PRO A 330 -4.17 15.91 13.43
N SER A 331 -5.18 15.15 13.02
CA SER A 331 -6.44 14.96 13.72
C SER A 331 -6.22 14.45 15.16
N PRO A 332 -7.18 14.69 16.07
CA PRO A 332 -7.10 14.20 17.45
C PRO A 332 -6.82 12.70 17.56
N LEU A 333 -7.39 11.89 16.67
CA LEU A 333 -7.19 10.43 16.65
C LEU A 333 -5.76 10.04 16.33
N VAL A 334 -5.16 10.66 15.30
CA VAL A 334 -3.78 10.42 14.90
C VAL A 334 -2.81 10.89 15.98
N ARG A 335 -2.98 12.11 16.52
CA ARG A 335 -2.15 12.60 17.64
C ARG A 335 -2.24 11.71 18.87
N ARG A 336 -3.42 11.19 19.18
CA ARG A 336 -3.61 10.26 20.30
C ARG A 336 -2.86 8.95 20.08
N GLY A 337 -2.94 8.37 18.88
CA GLY A 337 -2.18 7.16 18.52
C GLY A 337 -0.67 7.38 18.67
N LEU A 338 -0.16 8.48 18.11
CA LEU A 338 1.26 8.84 18.20
C LEU A 338 1.72 9.04 19.65
N ARG A 339 0.98 9.83 20.45
CA ARG A 339 1.32 10.09 21.85
C ARG A 339 1.32 8.81 22.70
N LYS A 340 0.35 7.92 22.49
CA LYS A 340 0.31 6.61 23.17
C LYS A 340 1.50 5.73 22.78
N THR A 341 1.83 5.68 21.48
CA THR A 341 3.00 4.95 20.99
C THR A 341 4.28 5.50 21.62
N ALA A 342 4.45 6.82 21.63
CA ALA A 342 5.60 7.47 22.26
C ALA A 342 5.65 7.28 23.78
N ALA A 343 4.51 7.18 24.47
CA ALA A 343 4.47 6.89 25.89
C ALA A 343 4.96 5.47 26.18
N LEU A 344 4.44 4.48 25.45
CA LEU A 344 4.88 3.08 25.58
C LEU A 344 6.35 2.87 25.24
N LEU A 345 6.86 3.57 24.23
CA LEU A 345 8.28 3.53 23.90
C LEU A 345 9.16 4.11 25.02
N ARG A 346 8.69 5.11 25.78
CA ARG A 346 9.44 5.65 26.93
C ARG A 346 9.49 4.70 28.13
N GLU A 347 8.57 3.73 28.20
CA GLU A 347 8.57 2.70 29.26
C GLU A 347 9.66 1.63 29.04
N ILE A 348 10.29 1.60 27.86
CA ILE A 348 11.36 0.67 27.54
C ILE A 348 12.71 1.32 27.88
N ASP A 349 13.42 0.79 28.88
CA ASP A 349 14.70 1.34 29.38
C ASP A 349 15.76 1.58 28.28
N SER A 350 15.74 0.75 27.24
CA SER A 350 16.65 0.85 26.10
C SER A 350 16.23 1.86 25.03
N VAL A 351 15.14 2.60 25.21
CA VAL A 351 14.62 3.56 24.20
C VAL A 351 14.64 4.98 24.74
N GLU A 352 15.22 5.91 23.98
CA GLU A 352 15.17 7.35 24.25
C GLU A 352 14.32 8.04 23.19
N ILE A 353 13.37 8.87 23.63
CA ILE A 353 12.53 9.68 22.73
C ILE A 353 13.04 11.13 22.73
N ILE A 354 13.41 11.63 21.55
CA ILE A 354 13.95 12.99 21.35
C ILE A 354 12.94 13.79 20.54
N SER A 355 12.45 14.90 21.09
CA SER A 355 11.50 15.74 20.33
C SER A 355 12.22 16.41 19.17
N LEU A 356 11.62 16.37 17.98
CA LEU A 356 12.16 16.98 16.76
C LEU A 356 11.12 17.82 16.03
N THR A 357 11.62 18.82 15.33
CA THR A 357 10.90 19.60 14.32
C THR A 357 11.63 19.43 13.00
N LEU A 358 10.89 19.21 11.91
CA LEU A 358 11.46 19.01 10.58
C LEU A 358 11.54 20.36 9.85
N PRO A 359 12.72 20.77 9.34
CA PRO A 359 12.87 22.05 8.67
C PRO A 359 12.33 22.01 7.23
N ASN A 360 11.77 23.14 6.78
CA ASN A 360 11.46 23.42 5.36
C ASN A 360 10.58 22.37 4.64
N VAL A 361 9.71 21.67 5.38
CA VAL A 361 8.88 20.59 4.80
C VAL A 361 7.99 21.11 3.67
N LYS A 362 7.45 22.33 3.81
CA LYS A 362 6.59 22.97 2.80
C LYS A 362 7.33 23.22 1.49
N GLU A 363 8.55 23.72 1.56
CA GLU A 363 9.41 23.99 0.41
C GLU A 363 9.80 22.67 -0.28
N HIS A 364 10.21 21.66 0.50
CA HIS A 364 10.56 20.34 -0.03
C HIS A 364 9.36 19.64 -0.69
N TYR A 365 8.17 19.75 -0.10
CA TYR A 365 6.95 19.25 -0.71
C TYR A 365 6.59 20.00 -2.00
N GLY A 366 6.76 21.33 -2.03
CA GLY A 366 6.59 22.13 -3.24
C GLY A 366 7.53 21.70 -4.38
N ASP A 367 8.79 21.40 -4.06
CA ASP A 367 9.74 20.85 -5.03
C ASP A 367 9.34 19.43 -5.50
N LEU A 368 8.86 18.57 -4.60
CA LEU A 368 8.36 17.24 -4.96
C LEU A 368 7.22 17.31 -5.98
N ILE A 369 6.25 18.21 -5.76
CA ILE A 369 5.14 18.39 -6.69
C ILE A 369 5.63 18.85 -8.07
N LYS A 370 6.68 19.70 -8.14
CA LYS A 370 7.30 20.08 -9.41
C LYS A 370 8.00 18.91 -10.11
N TYR A 371 8.61 17.98 -9.36
CA TYR A 371 9.12 16.73 -9.94
C TYR A 371 8.02 15.88 -10.57
N PHE A 372 6.82 15.88 -10.00
CA PHE A 372 5.68 15.11 -10.54
C PHE A 372 5.04 15.75 -11.78
N ALA A 373 5.23 17.06 -11.95
CA ALA A 373 4.69 17.84 -13.06
C ALA A 373 5.80 18.41 -13.96
N LEU A 374 6.95 17.74 -14.12
CA LEU A 374 8.12 18.30 -14.84
C LEU A 374 7.77 18.82 -16.25
N LEU A 375 7.06 18.03 -17.05
CA LEU A 375 6.55 18.43 -18.37
C LEU A 375 5.09 18.93 -18.34
N GLY A 376 4.60 19.32 -17.17
CA GLY A 376 3.19 19.62 -16.95
C GLY A 376 2.32 18.37 -17.16
N SER A 377 1.29 18.49 -17.98
CA SER A 377 0.27 17.44 -18.19
C SER A 377 0.26 16.80 -19.57
N GLU A 378 1.14 17.21 -20.48
CA GLU A 378 1.12 16.78 -21.90
C GLU A 378 1.15 15.24 -22.03
N ASN A 379 2.06 14.57 -21.31
CA ASN A 379 2.18 13.11 -21.34
C ASN A 379 0.88 12.40 -20.93
N TYR A 380 0.22 12.87 -19.86
CA TYR A 380 -1.03 12.27 -19.41
C TYR A 380 -2.18 12.55 -20.38
N LEU A 381 -2.28 13.78 -20.88
CA LEU A 381 -3.33 14.19 -21.81
C LEU A 381 -3.22 13.45 -23.15
N GLU A 382 -2.01 13.21 -23.65
CA GLU A 382 -1.79 12.39 -24.84
C GLU A 382 -2.28 10.94 -24.62
N LEU A 383 -1.93 10.33 -23.49
CA LEU A 383 -2.37 8.98 -23.14
C LEU A 383 -3.90 8.90 -23.04
N PHE A 384 -4.55 9.89 -22.46
CA PHE A 384 -6.01 9.99 -22.38
C PHE A 384 -6.66 10.14 -23.77
N ALA A 385 -6.07 10.98 -24.63
CA ALA A 385 -6.58 11.24 -25.97
C ALA A 385 -6.59 10.01 -26.88
N ARG A 386 -5.67 9.04 -26.66
CA ARG A 386 -5.59 7.79 -27.46
C ARG A 386 -6.90 6.99 -27.46
N THR A 387 -7.71 7.09 -26.42
CA THR A 387 -8.99 6.38 -26.24
C THR A 387 -10.15 7.31 -25.86
N GLY A 388 -9.93 8.63 -25.82
CA GLY A 388 -10.92 9.62 -25.39
C GLY A 388 -11.32 9.48 -23.92
N GLU A 389 -10.39 9.04 -23.06
CA GLU A 389 -10.65 8.76 -21.65
C GLU A 389 -10.68 10.07 -20.82
N PRO A 390 -11.72 10.34 -20.00
CA PRO A 390 -11.78 11.53 -19.16
C PRO A 390 -11.02 11.35 -17.84
N GLU A 391 -10.63 12.46 -17.21
CA GLU A 391 -10.14 12.45 -15.82
C GLU A 391 -11.21 11.98 -14.83
N VAL A 392 -10.85 11.04 -13.96
CA VAL A 392 -11.67 10.63 -12.82
C VAL A 392 -11.67 11.71 -11.72
N PRO A 393 -12.67 11.74 -10.82
CA PRO A 393 -12.78 12.79 -9.79
C PRO A 393 -11.53 12.95 -8.92
N ALA A 394 -10.89 11.86 -8.49
CA ALA A 394 -9.65 11.91 -7.71
C ALA A 394 -8.48 12.60 -8.44
N VAL A 395 -8.37 12.43 -9.78
CA VAL A 395 -7.33 13.09 -10.59
C VAL A 395 -7.60 14.60 -10.69
N LYS A 396 -8.86 15.00 -10.81
CA LYS A 396 -9.24 16.43 -10.78
C LYS A 396 -8.97 17.04 -9.40
N ALA A 397 -9.30 16.31 -8.33
CA ALA A 397 -9.15 16.77 -6.96
C ALA A 397 -7.69 16.98 -6.54
N ILE A 398 -6.76 16.15 -7.03
CA ILE A 398 -5.33 16.33 -6.77
C ILE A 398 -4.75 17.54 -7.52
N GLY A 399 -5.32 17.90 -8.68
CA GLY A 399 -4.95 19.10 -9.43
C GLY A 399 -3.57 19.05 -10.10
N LEU A 400 -2.89 17.90 -10.07
CA LEU A 400 -1.52 17.75 -10.61
C LEU A 400 -1.44 18.12 -12.10
N LEU A 401 -2.46 17.77 -12.89
CA LEU A 401 -2.50 18.05 -14.33
C LEU A 401 -2.70 19.53 -14.69
N SER A 402 -3.01 20.37 -13.70
CA SER A 402 -3.12 21.83 -13.87
C SER A 402 -1.81 22.56 -13.56
N ILE A 403 -0.77 21.84 -13.12
CA ILE A 403 0.51 22.43 -12.75
C ILE A 403 1.35 22.65 -14.01
N THR A 404 1.84 23.87 -14.18
CA THR A 404 2.76 24.20 -15.27
C THR A 404 4.09 23.51 -15.06
N GLY A 405 4.63 22.92 -16.14
CA GLY A 405 5.94 22.30 -16.14
C GLY A 405 7.10 23.28 -15.89
N THR A 406 8.29 22.71 -15.79
CA THR A 406 9.55 23.45 -15.63
C THR A 406 10.48 23.17 -16.80
N ASP A 407 11.41 24.08 -17.06
CA ASP A 407 12.43 23.89 -18.09
C ASP A 407 13.64 23.10 -17.54
N LEU A 408 14.61 22.81 -18.40
CA LEU A 408 15.81 22.05 -18.02
C LEU A 408 16.61 22.75 -16.90
N ARG A 409 16.63 24.08 -16.88
CA ARG A 409 17.30 24.84 -15.82
C ARG A 409 16.59 24.68 -14.49
N GLY A 410 15.27 24.82 -14.47
CA GLY A 410 14.45 24.60 -13.28
C GLY A 410 14.57 23.18 -12.75
N PHE A 411 14.70 22.19 -13.63
CA PHE A 411 15.01 20.81 -13.25
C PHE A 411 16.37 20.68 -12.53
N PHE A 412 17.43 21.31 -13.04
CA PHE A 412 18.73 21.31 -12.36
C PHE A 412 18.67 22.03 -11.01
N ASP A 413 17.95 23.15 -10.92
CA ASP A 413 17.77 23.87 -9.67
C ASP A 413 17.02 23.02 -8.62
N LEU A 414 16.04 22.22 -9.05
CA LEU A 414 15.36 21.24 -8.19
C LEU A 414 16.36 20.21 -7.62
N ASN A 415 17.24 19.67 -8.46
CA ASN A 415 18.25 18.69 -8.04
C ASN A 415 19.24 19.28 -7.03
N VAL A 416 19.68 20.53 -7.21
CA VAL A 416 20.55 21.23 -6.27
C VAL A 416 19.86 21.42 -4.91
N ARG A 417 18.60 21.86 -4.90
CA ARG A 417 17.82 22.02 -3.65
C ARG A 417 17.58 20.69 -2.94
N ARG A 418 17.28 19.63 -3.70
CA ARG A 418 17.10 18.27 -3.16
C ARG A 418 18.38 17.76 -2.49
N GLN A 419 19.54 17.97 -3.12
CA GLN A 419 20.82 17.61 -2.52
C GLN A 419 21.13 18.40 -1.24
N ALA A 420 20.76 19.69 -1.19
CA ALA A 420 20.89 20.48 0.04
C ALA A 420 20.01 19.93 1.16
N ALA A 421 18.74 19.66 0.86
CA ALA A 421 17.80 19.07 1.82
C ALA A 421 18.31 17.73 2.36
N ALA A 422 18.86 16.85 1.50
CA ALA A 422 19.43 15.57 1.94
C ALA A 422 20.58 15.75 2.94
N ARG A 423 21.42 16.77 2.77
CA ARG A 423 22.51 17.09 3.72
C ARG A 423 21.95 17.61 5.05
N ASP A 424 20.95 18.47 4.99
CA ASP A 424 20.33 19.06 6.18
C ASP A 424 19.61 18.00 7.02
N TYR A 425 18.89 17.08 6.37
CA TYR A 425 18.23 15.97 7.08
C TYR A 425 19.22 14.95 7.62
N LEU A 426 20.31 14.64 6.91
CA LEU A 426 21.40 13.83 7.47
C LEU A 426 21.96 14.49 8.74
N ARG A 427 22.13 15.82 8.74
CA ARG A 427 22.61 16.58 9.88
C ARG A 427 21.67 16.47 11.09
N ILE A 428 20.35 16.45 10.89
CA ILE A 428 19.38 16.17 11.95
C ILE A 428 19.65 14.81 12.60
N PHE A 429 19.91 13.77 11.81
CA PHE A 429 20.21 12.43 12.33
C PHE A 429 21.49 12.41 13.15
N LEU A 430 22.55 13.04 12.64
CA LEU A 430 23.88 13.05 13.27
C LEU A 430 23.92 13.91 14.54
N ASP A 431 23.39 15.14 14.48
CA ASP A 431 23.48 16.09 15.59
C ASP A 431 22.60 15.67 16.78
N ASN A 432 21.45 15.05 16.49
CA ASN A 432 20.60 14.49 17.53
C ASN A 432 21.00 13.05 17.89
N ASN A 433 21.91 12.44 17.13
CA ASN A 433 22.32 11.04 17.23
C ASN A 433 21.10 10.11 17.40
N ILE A 434 20.16 10.20 16.45
CA ILE A 434 18.95 9.39 16.35
C ILE A 434 19.14 8.22 15.38
N ASP A 435 18.43 7.13 15.64
CA ASP A 435 18.41 5.92 14.82
C ASP A 435 17.20 5.87 13.87
N ALA A 436 16.09 6.47 14.26
CA ALA A 436 14.85 6.49 13.51
C ALA A 436 14.02 7.73 13.85
N ILE A 437 13.06 8.05 12.98
CA ILE A 437 12.02 9.06 13.24
C ILE A 437 10.67 8.34 13.37
N LEU A 438 9.94 8.68 14.43
CA LEU A 438 8.54 8.32 14.65
C LEU A 438 7.68 9.56 14.40
N MET A 439 6.74 9.45 13.47
CA MET A 439 5.84 10.55 13.10
C MET A 439 4.49 10.03 12.59
N PRO A 440 3.46 10.89 12.48
CA PRO A 440 2.24 10.54 11.78
C PRO A 440 2.51 10.17 10.31
N PRO A 441 1.79 9.20 9.74
CA PRO A 441 1.92 8.93 8.31
C PRO A 441 1.02 9.83 7.44
N ALA A 442 0.07 10.53 8.06
CA ALA A 442 -0.88 11.43 7.43
C ALA A 442 -1.52 12.31 8.53
N PRO A 443 -2.14 13.46 8.19
CA PRO A 443 -2.85 14.26 9.16
C PRO A 443 -4.19 13.62 9.58
N HIS A 444 -4.66 12.59 8.88
CA HIS A 444 -5.93 11.91 9.12
C HIS A 444 -5.80 10.39 8.92
N THR A 445 -6.86 9.66 9.27
CA THR A 445 -7.05 8.25 8.88
C THR A 445 -7.54 8.19 7.41
N ALA A 446 -8.15 7.07 6.98
CA ALA A 446 -8.91 7.06 5.74
C ALA A 446 -9.97 8.18 5.73
N VAL A 447 -10.08 8.88 4.61
CA VAL A 447 -11.01 10.01 4.36
C VAL A 447 -12.12 9.57 3.39
N PRO A 448 -13.19 10.36 3.21
CA PRO A 448 -14.16 10.08 2.15
C PRO A 448 -13.49 9.97 0.78
N LEU A 449 -14.18 9.30 -0.13
CA LEU A 449 -13.72 9.12 -1.50
C LEU A 449 -13.37 10.47 -2.16
N ASP A 450 -12.30 10.47 -2.96
CA ASP A 450 -11.78 11.61 -3.72
C ASP A 450 -11.21 12.76 -2.86
N GLN A 451 -11.03 12.57 -1.55
CA GLN A 451 -10.58 13.62 -0.62
C GLN A 451 -9.14 13.47 -0.12
N TRP A 452 -8.39 12.43 -0.51
CA TRP A 452 -6.97 12.31 -0.17
C TRP A 452 -6.11 13.09 -1.18
N THR A 453 -5.95 14.39 -0.95
CA THR A 453 -5.34 15.33 -1.92
C THR A 453 -3.93 15.79 -1.56
N THR A 454 -3.32 15.24 -0.51
CA THR A 454 -1.95 15.62 -0.11
C THR A 454 -1.12 14.40 0.29
N ALA A 455 0.17 14.52 0.01
CA ALA A 455 1.17 13.52 0.31
C ALA A 455 2.31 14.12 1.15
N SER A 456 2.14 15.25 1.83
CA SER A 456 3.25 15.92 2.52
C SER A 456 3.97 15.04 3.55
N TYR A 457 3.22 14.34 4.40
CA TYR A 457 3.75 13.44 5.45
C TYR A 457 4.56 12.27 4.89
N THR A 458 4.20 11.76 3.71
CA THR A 458 4.85 10.61 3.07
C THR A 458 5.90 11.02 2.05
N GLY A 459 5.57 12.02 1.24
CA GLY A 459 6.32 12.53 0.09
C GLY A 459 7.67 13.11 0.46
N LEU A 460 7.81 13.74 1.63
CA LEU A 460 9.11 14.17 2.14
C LEU A 460 10.15 13.04 2.13
N TRP A 461 9.74 11.84 2.53
CA TRP A 461 10.63 10.67 2.60
C TRP A 461 10.95 10.08 1.22
N ASN A 462 10.11 10.33 0.21
CA ASN A 462 10.47 10.06 -1.18
C ASN A 462 11.47 11.08 -1.70
N TYR A 463 11.22 12.36 -1.41
CA TYR A 463 12.09 13.47 -1.77
C TYR A 463 13.51 13.25 -1.21
N LEU A 464 13.64 12.78 0.03
CA LEU A 464 14.93 12.49 0.66
C LEU A 464 15.49 11.08 0.36
N ASP A 465 14.68 10.20 -0.23
CA ASP A 465 14.96 8.77 -0.43
C ASP A 465 15.28 7.97 0.85
N TYR A 466 14.52 8.22 1.91
CA TYR A 466 14.65 7.49 3.17
C TYR A 466 13.68 6.30 3.20
N PRO A 467 14.10 5.15 3.73
CA PRO A 467 13.20 4.02 3.92
C PRO A 467 12.16 4.36 4.99
N ALA A 468 10.91 3.98 4.79
CA ALA A 468 9.81 4.32 5.67
C ALA A 468 8.82 3.15 5.81
N VAL A 469 8.39 2.89 7.05
CA VAL A 469 7.45 1.81 7.39
C VAL A 469 6.17 2.36 8.01
N ILE A 470 5.02 1.81 7.60
CA ILE A 470 3.75 1.94 8.30
C ILE A 470 3.59 0.74 9.22
N ILE A 471 3.36 1.03 10.50
CA ILE A 471 3.03 0.03 11.52
C ILE A 471 1.59 0.32 11.96
N PRO A 472 0.63 -0.60 11.71
CA PRO A 472 -0.73 -0.44 12.19
C PRO A 472 -0.77 -0.48 13.72
N TRP A 473 -1.36 0.55 14.34
CA TRP A 473 -1.38 0.72 15.79
C TRP A 473 -2.63 0.13 16.46
N THR A 474 -3.81 0.65 16.11
CA THR A 474 -5.09 0.22 16.67
C THR A 474 -6.20 0.46 15.66
N GLN A 475 -7.26 -0.34 15.74
CA GLN A 475 -8.53 -0.02 15.09
C GLN A 475 -9.29 0.94 16.01
N PHE A 476 -9.81 2.03 15.46
CA PHE A 476 -10.78 2.85 16.18
C PHE A 476 -12.17 2.33 15.82
N ALA A 477 -12.90 1.80 16.80
CA ALA A 477 -14.33 1.57 16.63
C ALA A 477 -14.98 2.89 16.20
N SER A 478 -15.98 2.85 15.33
CA SER A 478 -16.72 4.02 14.89
C SER A 478 -17.39 4.70 16.09
N LEU A 479 -16.66 5.58 16.76
CA LEU A 479 -17.25 6.64 17.56
C LEU A 479 -18.08 7.44 16.57
N THR A 480 -19.38 7.44 16.82
CA THR A 480 -20.43 7.94 15.95
C THR A 480 -20.01 9.21 15.23
N TRP A 481 -20.19 9.23 13.91
CA TRP A 481 -20.00 10.36 12.99
C TRP A 481 -20.46 11.72 13.57
N LEU A 482 -21.45 11.70 14.47
CA LEU A 482 -21.94 12.84 15.26
C LEU A 482 -20.88 13.54 16.13
N MET A 483 -19.92 12.83 16.71
CA MET A 483 -18.84 13.48 17.49
C MET A 483 -17.82 14.20 16.59
N MET A 484 -17.60 13.72 15.36
CA MET A 484 -16.70 14.39 14.41
C MET A 484 -17.31 15.69 13.86
N LEU A 485 -18.61 15.71 13.56
CA LEU A 485 -19.32 16.93 13.16
C LEU A 485 -19.34 17.99 14.26
N ALA A 486 -19.48 17.58 15.53
CA ALA A 486 -19.41 18.49 16.67
C ALA A 486 -18.02 19.14 16.84
N MET A 487 -16.95 18.46 16.40
CA MET A 487 -15.58 19.00 16.47
C MET A 487 -15.18 19.85 15.25
N LEU A 488 -15.82 19.66 14.09
CA LEU A 488 -15.53 20.44 12.87
C LEU A 488 -16.21 21.81 12.83
N ASN A 489 -17.19 22.07 13.71
CA ASN A 489 -18.00 23.29 13.67
C ASN A 489 -17.72 24.33 14.77
N THR A 490 -16.52 24.32 15.37
CA THR A 490 -16.15 25.35 16.38
C THR A 490 -14.79 25.98 16.11
N ALA A 491 -14.78 27.03 15.27
CA ALA A 491 -14.02 28.26 15.50
C ALA A 491 -14.66 29.39 14.68
N PRO A 492 -14.83 30.59 15.26
CA PRO A 492 -13.68 31.48 15.33
C PRO A 492 -13.33 31.96 16.74
N ARG A 493 -12.09 32.41 16.86
CA ARG A 493 -11.39 32.96 18.03
C ARG A 493 -12.19 34.04 18.79
N MET A 494 -12.29 33.91 20.12
CA MET A 494 -12.21 35.02 21.10
C MET A 494 -12.07 34.48 22.55
N PRO A 495 -11.64 35.31 23.53
CA PRO A 495 -10.85 34.87 24.68
C PRO A 495 -11.69 34.22 25.79
N ILE A 496 -11.03 33.34 26.54
CA ILE A 496 -11.57 32.58 27.67
C ILE A 496 -12.07 33.53 28.77
N PRO A 497 -13.33 33.42 29.22
CA PRO A 497 -13.71 33.80 30.57
C PRO A 497 -14.02 32.55 31.40
N ASP A 498 -13.62 32.60 32.67
CA ASP A 498 -13.85 31.60 33.71
C ASP A 498 -15.26 31.01 33.70
N LEU A 499 -15.38 29.70 33.52
CA LEU A 499 -16.62 28.98 33.80
C LEU A 499 -16.48 28.11 35.06
N LYS A 500 -17.11 28.59 36.12
CA LYS A 500 -17.42 27.86 37.35
C LYS A 500 -18.21 26.60 37.04
N ILE A 501 -17.77 25.48 37.61
CA ILE A 501 -18.49 24.20 37.61
C ILE A 501 -19.74 24.35 38.47
N THR A 502 -20.92 24.25 37.87
CA THR A 502 -22.18 24.02 38.58
C THR A 502 -22.85 22.74 38.09
N LYS A 503 -23.17 21.89 39.06
CA LYS A 503 -23.90 20.63 38.99
C LYS A 503 -25.25 20.79 38.30
N THR A 504 -25.59 19.88 37.38
CA THR A 504 -26.75 18.95 37.39
C THR A 504 -27.11 18.52 35.95
N LEU A 505 -26.99 17.24 35.61
CA LEU A 505 -28.14 16.32 35.49
C LEU A 505 -27.66 14.88 35.17
N PRO A 506 -28.41 13.86 35.60
CA PRO A 506 -27.97 12.46 35.72
C PRO A 506 -28.48 11.57 34.56
N TYR A 507 -28.15 10.27 34.65
CA TYR A 507 -28.53 9.11 33.81
C TYR A 507 -27.49 8.67 32.77
N ALA A 508 -26.55 7.83 33.23
CA ALA A 508 -26.12 6.58 32.56
C ALA A 508 -24.89 6.00 33.27
N PHE A 509 -25.06 5.46 34.49
CA PHE A 509 -24.03 4.64 35.14
C PHE A 509 -24.70 3.52 35.95
N SER A 510 -24.83 2.34 35.34
CA SER A 510 -25.05 1.08 36.08
C SER A 510 -24.52 -0.14 35.32
N TRP A 511 -23.28 -0.11 34.81
CA TRP A 511 -22.64 -1.30 34.21
C TRP A 511 -21.12 -1.37 34.41
N LEU A 512 -20.61 -0.92 35.56
CA LEU A 512 -19.18 -0.97 35.89
C LEU A 512 -18.92 -1.23 37.38
N ALA A 513 -19.61 -2.21 37.97
CA ALA A 513 -19.42 -2.63 39.37
C ALA A 513 -19.35 -4.16 39.57
N THR A 514 -19.04 -4.94 38.52
CA THR A 514 -19.00 -6.42 38.60
C THR A 514 -17.73 -7.03 38.02
N ALA A 515 -16.60 -6.31 38.03
CA ALA A 515 -15.32 -6.85 37.56
C ALA A 515 -14.12 -6.49 38.46
N MET A 516 -14.35 -6.33 39.76
CA MET A 516 -13.29 -6.31 40.78
C MET A 516 -13.74 -7.07 42.03
N GLN A 517 -13.63 -8.40 41.98
CA GLN A 517 -13.48 -9.27 43.16
C GLN A 517 -12.99 -10.65 42.70
N MET A 518 -12.09 -11.25 43.49
CA MET A 518 -11.19 -12.41 43.24
C MET A 518 -9.84 -11.96 42.62
N LYS A 519 -8.82 -11.48 43.37
CA LYS A 519 -8.08 -12.05 44.52
C LYS A 519 -7.53 -13.47 44.25
N HIS A 520 -6.27 -13.57 43.82
CA HIS A 520 -5.13 -13.76 44.73
C HIS A 520 -3.84 -13.26 44.09
#